data_AF-A0A2E5Y926-F1
#
_entry.id   AF-A0A2E5Y926-F1
#
_cell.length_a   1.000
_cell.length_b   1.000
_cell.length_c   1.000
_cell.angle_alpha   90.00
_cell.angle_beta   90.00
_cell.angle_gamma   90.00
#
_symmetry.space_group_name_H-M   'P 1'
#
loop_
_entity.id
_entity.type
_entity.pdbx_description
1 polymer ?
#
loop_
_entity_poly.entity_id
_entity_poly.type
_entity_poly.pdbx_seq_one_letter_code
_entity_poly.pdbx_strand_id
1 'polypeptide(L)'
;MSAILQPLITTLDIKPLNDDESFTTLLKQQNNAFFKKWVNHHDDLHTLYTVLCFKLSHDLSFQKKAALSEDNKDELRAALLLAELLEYLYSHYLDIKREAVKLRREQTIYCQLLQKNPPKAIKLKPDTFSQAIRNTTGMLNSPRLSLIRSKRVIDMTLPLLMELKALSRSILLFDRVTNPLVAGLACVFFLPRLLTNLFILAKHVIPGSWMDKKERELGIYVRLIAQLKRRWVEIFNDIPWIFAGVVNLCVALGRISPYFNLFFFVYDIGTAAVRFGLEMSRLNRLEKRFQAVDSLDSRDKTSFQAYFAQHKRFEAMRLGITLTNTIILAFAMVMALPVFAISPWVPLAAAIILLSSTVGSYIALQVLEKKRLKRGPTLFNMPSKMPAKNQIPSRLAAADAVNTAPITLPRKRHTLRHPEAPCAEGSPISRTSG
;
A
#
# COMPACT_ATOMS: atom_id res chain seq x y z
N MET A 1 -18.06 21.89 -15.22
CA MET A 1 -16.89 21.82 -14.31
C MET A 1 -17.30 21.04 -13.09
N SER A 2 -16.73 19.86 -12.90
CA SER A 2 -17.02 18.99 -11.74
C SER A 2 -16.96 19.77 -10.44
N ALA A 3 -17.95 19.56 -9.60
CA ALA A 3 -18.05 20.15 -8.26
C ALA A 3 -16.73 19.91 -7.47
N ILE A 4 -16.05 18.78 -7.67
CA ILE A 4 -14.78 18.41 -7.00
C ILE A 4 -13.61 19.31 -7.44
N LEU A 5 -13.62 19.79 -8.68
CA LEU A 5 -12.59 20.67 -9.24
C LEU A 5 -12.62 22.05 -8.61
N GLN A 6 -13.80 22.59 -8.29
CA GLN A 6 -13.94 23.96 -7.80
C GLN A 6 -13.11 24.22 -6.54
N PRO A 7 -13.28 23.49 -5.41
CA PRO A 7 -12.47 23.72 -4.23
C PRO A 7 -11.00 23.36 -4.45
N LEU A 8 -10.68 22.40 -5.31
CA LEU A 8 -9.30 22.11 -5.68
C LEU A 8 -8.68 23.31 -6.38
N ILE A 9 -9.33 23.87 -7.39
CA ILE A 9 -8.93 25.04 -8.15
C ILE A 9 -8.84 26.27 -7.25
N THR A 10 -9.83 26.52 -6.39
CA THR A 10 -9.80 27.64 -5.44
C THR A 10 -8.65 27.49 -4.44
N THR A 11 -8.39 26.26 -3.97
CA THR A 11 -7.29 26.01 -3.02
C THR A 11 -5.91 26.05 -3.70
N LEU A 12 -5.86 25.63 -4.97
CA LEU A 12 -4.67 25.54 -5.81
C LEU A 12 -4.35 26.85 -6.55
N ASP A 13 -5.28 27.80 -6.63
CA ASP A 13 -5.12 29.02 -7.43
C ASP A 13 -4.67 28.72 -8.89
N ILE A 14 -5.15 27.59 -9.43
CA ILE A 14 -4.82 27.16 -10.79
C ILE A 14 -5.90 27.71 -11.72
N LYS A 15 -5.52 28.57 -12.67
CA LYS A 15 -6.42 28.94 -13.77
C LYS A 15 -6.89 27.68 -14.50
N PRO A 16 -8.18 27.58 -14.87
CA PRO A 16 -8.68 26.44 -15.62
C PRO A 16 -7.83 26.24 -16.88
N LEU A 17 -7.41 25.01 -17.12
CA LEU A 17 -6.60 24.68 -18.30
C LEU A 17 -7.40 24.99 -19.56
N ASN A 18 -6.78 25.70 -20.50
CA ASN A 18 -7.18 25.60 -21.91
C ASN A 18 -6.95 24.17 -22.40
N ASP A 19 -7.81 23.67 -23.28
CA ASP A 19 -7.87 22.24 -23.61
C ASP A 19 -6.58 21.67 -24.24
N ASP A 20 -5.69 22.52 -24.76
CA ASP A 20 -4.49 22.13 -25.50
C ASP A 20 -3.17 22.21 -24.72
N GLU A 21 -3.10 22.92 -23.58
CA GLU A 21 -1.86 23.02 -22.80
C GLU A 21 -1.77 21.95 -21.72
N SER A 22 -0.65 21.21 -21.64
CA SER A 22 -0.42 20.30 -20.51
C SER A 22 -0.23 21.09 -19.22
N PHE A 23 -0.92 20.71 -18.14
CA PHE A 23 -0.79 21.37 -16.83
C PHE A 23 0.65 21.33 -16.32
N THR A 24 1.41 20.31 -16.72
CA THR A 24 2.86 20.24 -16.52
C THR A 24 3.61 21.52 -16.95
N THR A 25 3.17 22.22 -18.01
CA THR A 25 3.76 23.49 -18.45
C THR A 25 3.48 24.60 -17.44
N LEU A 26 2.24 24.70 -16.95
CA LEU A 26 1.85 25.65 -15.91
C LEU A 26 2.62 25.39 -14.61
N LEU A 27 2.78 24.12 -14.21
CA LEU A 27 3.58 23.75 -13.03
C LEU A 27 5.03 24.21 -13.14
N LYS A 28 5.63 24.25 -14.34
CA LYS A 28 7.00 24.76 -14.52
C LYS A 28 7.12 26.26 -14.33
N GLN A 29 6.03 27.01 -14.50
CA GLN A 29 5.97 28.46 -14.32
C GLN A 29 5.69 28.86 -12.86
N GLN A 30 5.19 27.93 -12.03
CA GLN A 30 4.90 28.21 -10.63
C GLN A 30 6.16 28.43 -9.80
N ASN A 31 6.07 29.32 -8.81
CA ASN A 31 7.18 29.62 -7.90
C ASN A 31 7.34 28.55 -6.81
N ASN A 32 8.46 28.57 -6.07
CA ASN A 32 8.69 27.62 -4.99
C ASN A 32 7.73 27.79 -3.79
N ALA A 33 7.17 28.98 -3.57
CA ALA A 33 6.21 29.20 -2.50
C ALA A 33 4.95 28.35 -2.70
N PHE A 34 4.48 28.23 -3.96
CA PHE A 34 3.41 27.32 -4.35
C PHE A 34 3.75 25.87 -3.96
N PHE A 35 4.91 25.36 -4.37
CA PHE A 35 5.29 23.97 -4.09
C PHE A 35 5.53 23.70 -2.60
N LYS A 36 6.08 24.66 -1.85
CA LYS A 36 6.30 24.55 -0.41
C LYS A 36 5.01 24.28 0.36
N LYS A 37 3.89 24.89 -0.05
CA LYS A 37 2.55 24.62 0.50
C LYS A 37 2.18 23.16 0.24
N TRP A 38 2.28 22.72 -1.01
CA TRP A 38 1.79 21.39 -1.42
C TRP A 38 2.66 20.23 -0.99
N VAL A 39 3.97 20.43 -0.86
CA VAL A 39 4.88 19.45 -0.25
C VAL A 39 4.44 19.12 1.18
N ASN A 40 3.93 20.07 1.94
CA ASN A 40 3.44 19.80 3.30
C ASN A 40 2.06 19.13 3.36
N HIS A 41 1.30 19.20 2.27
CA HIS A 41 -0.07 18.69 2.13
C HIS A 41 -0.19 17.54 1.12
N HIS A 42 0.93 16.91 0.74
CA HIS A 42 0.92 15.89 -0.32
C HIS A 42 0.04 14.67 0.04
N ASP A 43 -0.07 14.32 1.32
CA ASP A 43 -0.95 13.22 1.78
C ASP A 43 -2.43 13.54 1.58
N ASP A 44 -2.80 14.80 1.79
CA ASP A 44 -4.17 15.28 1.56
C ASP A 44 -4.49 15.22 0.06
N LEU A 45 -3.58 15.73 -0.79
CA LEU A 45 -3.70 15.62 -2.25
C LEU A 45 -3.81 14.17 -2.72
N HIS A 46 -2.99 13.26 -2.20
CA HIS A 46 -3.03 11.85 -2.56
C HIS A 46 -4.32 11.16 -2.09
N THR A 47 -4.87 11.57 -0.95
CA THR A 47 -6.17 11.07 -0.47
C THR A 47 -7.29 11.49 -1.40
N LEU A 48 -7.29 12.76 -1.82
CA LEU A 48 -8.26 13.29 -2.78
C LEU A 48 -8.20 12.59 -4.11
N TYR A 49 -6.99 12.45 -4.64
CA TYR A 49 -6.74 11.70 -5.84
C TYR A 49 -7.30 10.27 -5.72
N THR A 50 -7.04 9.59 -4.61
CA THR A 50 -7.53 8.22 -4.38
C THR A 50 -9.05 8.13 -4.34
N VAL A 51 -9.73 9.06 -3.65
CA VAL A 51 -11.20 9.08 -3.55
C VAL A 51 -11.82 9.39 -4.91
N LEU A 52 -11.25 10.33 -5.66
CA LEU A 52 -11.70 10.66 -7.01
C LEU A 52 -11.52 9.49 -7.98
N CYS A 53 -10.36 8.83 -7.98
CA CYS A 53 -10.14 7.62 -8.78
C CYS A 53 -11.14 6.51 -8.42
N PHE A 54 -11.55 6.43 -7.15
CA PHE A 54 -12.53 5.44 -6.73
C PHE A 54 -13.93 5.75 -7.28
N LYS A 55 -14.38 7.02 -7.17
CA LYS A 55 -15.63 7.49 -7.79
C LYS A 55 -15.63 7.21 -9.30
N LEU A 56 -14.61 7.67 -10.01
CA LEU A 56 -14.43 7.44 -11.45
C LEU A 56 -14.46 5.96 -11.82
N SER A 57 -13.77 5.11 -11.05
CA SER A 57 -13.75 3.68 -11.30
C SER A 57 -15.13 3.05 -11.15
N HIS A 58 -15.91 3.49 -10.18
CA HIS A 58 -17.27 3.03 -9.99
C HIS A 58 -18.13 3.48 -11.18
N ASP A 59 -18.16 4.77 -11.46
CA ASP A 59 -19.04 5.36 -12.47
C ASP A 59 -18.73 4.84 -13.89
N LEU A 60 -17.45 4.63 -14.22
CA LEU A 60 -17.03 4.03 -15.48
C LEU A 60 -17.31 2.52 -15.57
N SER A 61 -17.38 1.80 -14.44
CA SER A 61 -17.72 0.37 -14.44
C SER A 61 -19.20 0.10 -14.73
N PHE A 62 -20.08 1.03 -14.36
CA PHE A 62 -21.52 0.96 -14.63
C PHE A 62 -21.87 1.44 -16.04
N GLN A 63 -21.06 2.33 -16.63
CA GLN A 63 -21.22 2.78 -18.01
C GLN A 63 -20.70 1.72 -19.00
N LYS A 64 -21.50 0.68 -19.26
CA LYS A 64 -21.24 -0.31 -20.32
C LYS A 64 -21.25 0.39 -21.70
N LYS A 65 -20.06 0.71 -22.24
CA LYS A 65 -19.79 1.11 -23.64
C LYS A 65 -20.42 2.43 -24.14
N ALA A 66 -21.14 3.20 -23.32
CA ALA A 66 -21.59 4.53 -23.70
C ALA A 66 -20.42 5.53 -23.79
N ALA A 67 -20.57 6.58 -24.59
CA ALA A 67 -19.62 7.70 -24.60
C ALA A 67 -19.50 8.31 -23.19
N LEU A 68 -18.28 8.70 -22.79
CA LEU A 68 -18.04 9.37 -21.50
C LEU A 68 -18.99 10.57 -21.36
N SER A 69 -19.78 10.63 -20.29
CA SER A 69 -20.55 11.82 -19.93
C SER A 69 -19.62 13.02 -19.70
N GLU A 70 -20.10 14.24 -19.92
CA GLU A 70 -19.30 15.45 -19.66
C GLU A 70 -18.83 15.55 -18.20
N ASP A 71 -19.67 15.13 -17.25
CA ASP A 71 -19.29 15.07 -15.83
C ASP A 71 -18.12 14.12 -15.58
N ASN A 72 -18.12 12.94 -16.22
CA ASN A 72 -17.01 11.99 -16.12
C ASN A 72 -15.74 12.55 -16.78
N LYS A 73 -15.86 13.32 -17.87
CA LYS A 73 -14.71 14.00 -18.48
C LYS A 73 -14.12 15.04 -17.54
N ASP A 74 -14.95 15.83 -16.86
CA ASP A 74 -14.50 16.81 -15.90
C ASP A 74 -13.81 16.18 -14.68
N GLU A 75 -14.36 15.10 -14.14
CA GLU A 75 -13.71 14.36 -13.06
C GLU A 75 -12.40 13.71 -13.50
N LEU A 76 -12.35 13.22 -14.74
CA LEU A 76 -11.13 12.65 -15.31
C LEU A 76 -10.07 13.73 -15.54
N ARG A 77 -10.45 14.93 -15.97
CA ARG A 77 -9.57 16.12 -16.02
C ARG A 77 -9.06 16.44 -14.62
N ALA A 78 -9.91 16.42 -13.60
CA ALA A 78 -9.51 16.65 -12.21
C ALA A 78 -8.48 15.62 -11.70
N ALA A 79 -8.70 14.34 -12.02
CA ALA A 79 -7.79 13.27 -11.67
C ALA A 79 -6.45 13.42 -12.39
N LEU A 80 -6.46 13.83 -13.66
CA LEU A 80 -5.26 14.13 -14.43
C LEU A 80 -4.46 15.27 -13.81
N LEU A 81 -5.10 16.39 -13.43
CA LEU A 81 -4.44 17.53 -12.79
C LEU A 81 -3.78 17.15 -11.46
N LEU A 82 -4.52 16.40 -10.62
CA LEU A 82 -3.99 15.89 -9.35
C LEU A 82 -2.81 14.93 -9.58
N ALA A 83 -2.91 14.04 -10.57
CA ALA A 83 -1.85 13.12 -10.89
C ALA A 83 -0.59 13.83 -11.40
N GLU A 84 -0.73 14.87 -12.22
CA GLU A 84 0.38 15.70 -12.70
C GLU A 84 1.03 16.50 -11.55
N LEU A 85 0.24 17.13 -10.68
CA LEU A 85 0.76 17.83 -9.50
C LEU A 85 1.52 16.87 -8.57
N LEU A 86 0.90 15.75 -8.20
CA LEU A 86 1.50 14.76 -7.32
C LEU A 86 2.77 14.17 -7.95
N GLU A 87 2.77 13.88 -9.25
CA GLU A 87 3.95 13.38 -9.93
C GLU A 87 5.09 14.42 -9.90
N TYR A 88 4.78 15.70 -10.13
CA TYR A 88 5.76 16.77 -10.08
C TYR A 88 6.36 16.91 -8.68
N LEU A 89 5.52 16.89 -7.64
CA LEU A 89 5.94 16.89 -6.24
C LEU A 89 6.83 15.68 -5.91
N TYR A 90 6.42 14.49 -6.34
CA TYR A 90 7.14 13.25 -6.10
C TYR A 90 8.45 13.16 -6.85
N SER A 91 8.54 13.75 -8.04
CA SER A 91 9.76 13.70 -8.86
C SER A 91 10.79 14.74 -8.44
N HIS A 92 10.35 15.98 -8.16
CA HIS A 92 11.27 17.12 -7.99
C HIS A 92 11.48 17.57 -6.55
N TYR A 93 10.60 17.19 -5.61
CA TYR A 93 10.63 17.71 -4.24
C TYR A 93 10.69 16.63 -3.16
N LEU A 94 10.09 15.46 -3.40
CA LEU A 94 10.01 14.37 -2.41
C LEU A 94 10.86 13.13 -2.75
N ASP A 95 11.42 13.07 -3.96
CA ASP A 95 12.23 11.97 -4.53
C ASP A 95 11.56 10.58 -4.37
N ILE A 96 10.28 10.50 -4.75
CA ILE A 96 9.44 9.28 -4.73
C ILE A 96 9.24 8.75 -6.14
N LYS A 97 10.33 8.29 -6.77
CA LYS A 97 10.32 7.84 -8.16
C LYS A 97 9.26 6.78 -8.46
N ARG A 98 9.01 5.86 -7.52
CA ARG A 98 7.98 4.81 -7.69
C ARG A 98 6.58 5.38 -7.86
N GLU A 99 6.15 6.27 -6.95
CA GLU A 99 4.80 6.84 -7.02
C GLU A 99 4.70 7.79 -8.22
N ALA A 100 5.77 8.51 -8.57
CA ALA A 100 5.82 9.29 -9.81
C ALA A 100 5.62 8.42 -11.06
N VAL A 101 6.35 7.30 -11.19
CA VAL A 101 6.18 6.36 -12.32
C VAL A 101 4.77 5.80 -12.38
N LYS A 102 4.18 5.48 -11.23
CA LYS A 102 2.80 4.99 -11.17
C LYS A 102 1.79 6.05 -11.60
N LEU A 103 1.88 7.26 -11.06
CA LEU A 103 1.02 8.38 -11.44
C LEU A 103 1.14 8.69 -12.94
N ARG A 104 2.35 8.63 -13.50
CA ARG A 104 2.58 8.79 -14.95
C ARG A 104 1.82 7.75 -15.77
N ARG A 105 1.81 6.47 -15.36
CA ARG A 105 1.02 5.43 -16.04
C ARG A 105 -0.48 5.73 -15.97
N GLU A 106 -0.95 6.20 -14.83
CA GLU A 106 -2.35 6.60 -14.62
C GLU A 106 -2.71 7.82 -15.50
N GLN A 107 -1.84 8.83 -15.59
CA GLN A 107 -1.97 9.98 -16.51
C GLN A 107 -2.12 9.53 -17.97
N THR A 108 -1.31 8.59 -18.44
CA THR A 108 -1.42 8.06 -19.82
C THR A 108 -2.80 7.50 -20.10
N ILE A 109 -3.38 6.76 -19.15
CA ILE A 109 -4.71 6.18 -19.28
C ILE A 109 -5.78 7.28 -19.29
N TYR A 110 -5.65 8.30 -18.44
CA TYR A 110 -6.56 9.44 -18.44
C TYR A 110 -6.50 10.23 -19.73
N CYS A 111 -5.31 10.50 -20.27
CA CYS A 111 -5.14 11.14 -21.57
C CYS A 111 -5.77 10.31 -22.69
N GLN A 112 -5.60 8.98 -22.70
CA GLN A 112 -6.22 8.10 -23.69
C GLN A 112 -7.75 8.16 -23.64
N LEU A 113 -8.33 8.13 -22.43
CA LEU A 113 -9.77 8.24 -22.22
C LEU A 113 -10.33 9.63 -22.58
N LEU A 114 -9.55 10.69 -22.39
CA LEU A 114 -9.87 12.06 -22.82
C LEU A 114 -9.51 12.35 -24.28
N GLN A 115 -8.92 11.39 -25.00
CA GLN A 115 -8.40 11.58 -26.37
C GLN A 115 -7.37 12.72 -26.48
N LYS A 116 -6.60 12.95 -25.42
CA LYS A 116 -5.49 13.93 -25.37
C LYS A 116 -4.15 13.25 -25.60
N ASN A 117 -3.15 14.03 -26.00
CA ASN A 117 -1.78 13.55 -26.15
C ASN A 117 -1.24 13.02 -24.81
N PRO A 118 -0.66 11.81 -24.76
CA PRO A 118 -0.09 11.29 -23.53
C PRO A 118 1.14 12.09 -23.12
N PRO A 119 1.48 12.11 -21.83
CA PRO A 119 2.69 12.76 -21.36
C PRO A 119 3.94 12.15 -22.03
N LYS A 120 4.94 12.99 -22.31
CA LYS A 120 6.23 12.53 -22.85
C LYS A 120 6.85 11.51 -21.91
N ALA A 121 7.36 10.41 -22.47
CA ALA A 121 8.00 9.35 -21.70
C ALA A 121 9.27 9.88 -21.02
N ILE A 122 9.25 10.03 -19.69
CA ILE A 122 10.43 10.30 -18.89
C ILE A 122 11.00 8.96 -18.40
N LYS A 123 12.30 8.74 -18.60
CA LYS A 123 13.03 7.57 -18.07
C LYS A 123 13.27 7.73 -16.55
N LEU A 124 12.20 7.71 -15.76
CA LEU A 124 12.31 7.58 -14.31
C LEU A 124 12.64 6.12 -13.98
N LYS A 125 13.89 5.84 -13.60
CA LYS A 125 14.25 4.53 -13.03
C LYS A 125 13.70 4.46 -11.60
N PRO A 126 12.85 3.47 -11.26
CA PRO A 126 12.38 3.29 -9.89
C PRO A 126 13.58 3.07 -8.96
N ASP A 127 13.48 3.51 -7.72
CA ASP A 127 14.50 3.25 -6.71
C ASP A 127 14.49 1.75 -6.36
N THR A 128 15.42 1.00 -6.96
CA THR A 128 15.47 -0.46 -6.84
C THR A 128 15.84 -0.91 -5.44
N PHE A 129 16.72 -0.19 -4.74
CA PHE A 129 17.29 -0.67 -3.48
C PHE A 129 16.34 -0.49 -2.30
N SER A 130 15.87 0.75 -2.05
CA SER A 130 14.92 1.00 -0.96
C SER A 130 13.63 0.21 -1.16
N GLN A 131 13.23 0.00 -2.41
CA GLN A 131 12.08 -0.83 -2.75
C GLN A 131 12.33 -2.31 -2.48
N ALA A 132 13.51 -2.83 -2.83
CA ALA A 132 13.88 -4.21 -2.50
C ALA A 132 13.80 -4.44 -0.99
N ILE A 133 14.39 -3.55 -0.18
CA ILE A 133 14.31 -3.64 1.28
C ILE A 133 12.86 -3.62 1.76
N ARG A 134 12.04 -2.68 1.29
CA ARG A 134 10.63 -2.58 1.69
C ARG A 134 9.83 -3.83 1.32
N ASN A 135 10.02 -4.36 0.12
CA ASN A 135 9.33 -5.57 -0.35
C ASN A 135 9.76 -6.80 0.45
N THR A 136 11.07 -6.98 0.63
CA THR A 136 11.64 -8.06 1.45
C THR A 136 11.14 -7.97 2.89
N THR A 137 11.14 -6.78 3.48
CA THR A 137 10.59 -6.54 4.82
C THR A 137 9.11 -6.92 4.89
N GLY A 138 8.32 -6.54 3.89
CA GLY A 138 6.90 -6.88 3.81
C GLY A 138 6.66 -8.40 3.74
N MET A 139 7.43 -9.11 2.91
CA MET A 139 7.36 -10.56 2.78
C MET A 139 7.81 -11.30 4.03
N LEU A 140 8.92 -10.86 4.65
CA LEU A 140 9.49 -11.50 5.82
C LEU A 140 8.78 -11.15 7.13
N ASN A 141 7.97 -10.09 7.17
CA ASN A 141 7.33 -9.65 8.41
C ASN A 141 6.40 -10.72 8.98
N SER A 142 5.58 -11.34 8.13
CA SER A 142 4.64 -12.39 8.55
C SER A 142 5.34 -13.62 9.12
N PRO A 143 6.27 -14.29 8.41
CA PRO A 143 6.95 -15.47 8.95
C PRO A 143 7.79 -15.14 10.18
N ARG A 144 8.40 -13.95 10.24
CA ARG A 144 9.11 -13.49 11.44
C ARG A 144 8.18 -13.39 12.65
N LEU A 145 7.02 -12.73 12.50
CA LEU A 145 6.07 -12.60 13.59
C LEU A 145 5.55 -13.97 14.03
N SER A 146 5.27 -14.87 13.09
CA SER A 146 4.89 -16.25 13.40
C SER A 146 5.97 -16.97 14.21
N LEU A 147 7.24 -16.91 13.80
CA LEU A 147 8.34 -17.54 14.53
C LEU A 147 8.47 -17.00 15.96
N ILE A 148 8.49 -15.67 16.12
CA ILE A 148 8.61 -15.03 17.44
C ILE A 148 7.44 -15.40 18.34
N ARG A 149 6.21 -15.41 17.79
CA ARG A 149 5.00 -15.69 18.56
C ARG A 149 4.88 -17.18 18.91
N SER A 150 5.23 -18.09 17.99
CA SER A 150 5.30 -19.53 18.27
C SER A 150 6.31 -19.84 19.37
N LYS A 151 7.50 -19.21 19.30
CA LYS A 151 8.51 -19.33 20.37
C LYS A 151 7.95 -18.89 21.71
N ARG A 152 7.25 -17.75 21.76
CA ARG A 152 6.63 -17.26 23.00
C ARG A 152 5.52 -18.17 23.51
N VAL A 153 4.74 -18.80 22.65
CA VAL A 153 3.76 -19.81 23.06
C VAL A 153 4.47 -20.98 23.75
N ILE A 154 5.60 -21.44 23.21
CA ILE A 154 6.43 -22.49 23.85
C ILE A 154 6.94 -22.02 25.22
N ASP A 155 7.45 -20.79 25.32
CA ASP A 155 7.91 -20.23 26.61
C ASP A 155 6.78 -20.20 27.65
N MET A 156 5.58 -19.78 27.23
CA MET A 156 4.42 -19.64 28.10
C MET A 156 3.86 -21.00 28.54
N THR A 157 4.00 -22.05 27.74
CA THR A 157 3.56 -23.40 28.12
C THR A 157 4.61 -24.18 28.91
N LEU A 158 5.86 -23.72 28.94
CA LEU A 158 6.95 -24.39 29.66
C LEU A 158 6.61 -24.75 31.13
N PRO A 159 5.97 -23.89 31.95
CA PRO A 159 5.62 -24.24 33.33
C PRO A 159 4.72 -25.48 33.45
N LEU A 160 3.79 -25.68 32.51
CA LEU A 160 2.95 -26.90 32.47
C LEU A 160 3.74 -28.15 32.07
N LEU A 161 4.77 -27.95 31.25
CA LEU A 161 5.59 -29.04 30.71
C LEU A 161 6.75 -29.41 31.65
N MET A 162 6.99 -28.65 32.73
CA MET A 162 8.05 -28.94 33.70
C MET A 162 7.85 -30.27 34.43
N GLU A 163 6.61 -30.76 34.54
CA GLU A 163 6.32 -32.10 35.06
C GLU A 163 6.92 -33.21 34.18
N LEU A 164 7.10 -32.94 32.88
CA LEU A 164 7.74 -33.82 31.91
C LEU A 164 9.23 -33.49 31.79
N LYS A 165 10.04 -34.00 32.72
CA LYS A 165 11.50 -33.72 32.81
C LYS A 165 12.25 -33.84 31.47
N ALA A 166 11.92 -34.81 30.63
CA ALA A 166 12.55 -35.00 29.32
C ALA A 166 12.22 -33.84 28.35
N LEU A 167 10.95 -33.43 28.29
CA LEU A 167 10.49 -32.34 27.43
C LEU A 167 11.03 -30.99 27.91
N SER A 168 11.07 -30.76 29.22
CA SER A 168 11.65 -29.55 29.80
C SER A 168 13.13 -29.37 29.44
N ARG A 169 13.95 -30.43 29.50
CA ARG A 169 15.37 -30.36 29.08
C ARG A 169 15.51 -30.01 27.59
N SER A 170 14.67 -30.59 26.73
CA SER A 170 14.67 -30.30 25.31
C SER A 170 14.30 -28.84 25.02
N ILE A 171 13.31 -28.29 25.73
CA ILE A 171 12.92 -26.88 25.58
C ILE A 171 14.05 -25.95 26.06
N LEU A 172 14.71 -26.26 27.19
CA LEU A 172 15.85 -25.46 27.67
C LEU A 172 17.03 -25.45 26.68
N LEU A 173 17.31 -26.59 26.02
CA LEU A 173 18.32 -26.66 24.97
C LEU A 173 17.90 -25.85 23.74
N PHE A 174 16.63 -25.95 23.36
CA PHE A 174 16.04 -25.17 22.28
C PHE A 174 16.11 -23.65 22.57
N ASP A 175 15.83 -23.22 23.79
CA ASP A 175 15.91 -21.81 24.20
C ASP A 175 17.33 -21.25 24.12
N ARG A 176 18.34 -22.07 24.47
CA ARG A 176 19.75 -21.67 24.37
C ARG A 176 20.13 -21.30 22.93
N VAL A 177 19.52 -21.94 21.95
CA VAL A 177 19.75 -21.68 20.53
C VAL A 177 18.80 -20.60 19.99
N THR A 178 17.52 -20.68 20.32
CA THR A 178 16.50 -19.80 19.72
C THR A 178 16.49 -18.40 20.29
N ASN A 179 16.82 -18.19 21.56
CA ASN A 179 16.89 -16.85 22.15
C ASN A 179 17.87 -15.92 21.40
N PRO A 180 19.17 -16.29 21.20
CA PRO A 180 20.08 -15.44 20.46
C PRO A 180 19.68 -15.32 18.98
N LEU A 181 19.13 -16.37 18.37
CA LEU A 181 18.63 -16.30 16.99
C LEU A 181 17.47 -15.32 16.83
N VAL A 182 16.48 -15.35 17.72
CA VAL A 182 15.32 -14.44 17.69
C VAL A 182 15.75 -13.00 17.94
N ALA A 183 16.68 -12.77 18.87
CA ALA A 183 17.23 -11.44 19.13
C ALA A 183 18.05 -10.93 17.93
N GLY A 184 18.89 -11.77 17.33
CA GLY A 184 19.61 -11.47 16.08
C GLY A 184 18.67 -11.18 14.90
N LEU A 185 17.57 -11.93 14.78
CA LEU A 185 16.58 -11.74 13.75
C LEU A 185 15.91 -10.37 13.84
N ALA A 186 15.69 -9.83 15.05
CA ALA A 186 15.18 -8.47 15.22
C ALA A 186 16.14 -7.45 14.59
N CYS A 187 17.44 -7.54 14.90
CA CYS A 187 18.46 -6.67 14.32
C CYS A 187 18.53 -6.80 12.79
N VAL A 188 18.65 -8.02 12.27
CA VAL A 188 18.75 -8.27 10.82
C VAL A 188 17.51 -7.79 10.07
N PHE A 189 16.33 -7.89 10.68
CA PHE A 189 15.09 -7.47 10.05
C PHE A 189 14.91 -5.95 10.05
N PHE A 190 15.14 -5.28 11.19
CA PHE A 190 14.83 -3.86 11.34
C PHE A 190 15.98 -2.94 10.90
N LEU A 191 17.25 -3.36 11.08
CA LEU A 191 18.41 -2.51 10.82
C LEU A 191 18.51 -2.04 9.36
N PRO A 192 18.33 -2.89 8.32
CA PRO A 192 18.41 -2.43 6.93
C PRO A 192 17.36 -1.36 6.60
N ARG A 193 16.13 -1.52 7.13
CA ARG A 193 15.06 -0.55 6.95
C ARG A 193 15.35 0.76 7.68
N LEU A 194 15.83 0.69 8.93
CA LEU A 194 16.21 1.88 9.70
C LEU A 194 17.33 2.65 8.99
N LEU A 195 18.42 1.98 8.60
CA LEU A 195 19.55 2.62 7.91
C LEU A 195 19.11 3.29 6.62
N THR A 196 18.26 2.63 5.82
CA THR A 196 17.72 3.21 4.59
C THR A 196 16.89 4.47 4.87
N ASN A 197 16.01 4.42 5.88
CA ASN A 197 15.18 5.56 6.25
C ASN A 197 15.98 6.73 6.82
N LEU A 198 16.99 6.45 7.63
CA LEU A 198 17.93 7.46 8.17
C LEU A 198 18.80 8.04 7.06
N PHE A 199 19.31 7.22 6.14
CA PHE A 199 20.09 7.67 5.00
C PHE A 199 19.28 8.61 4.11
N ILE A 200 18.03 8.26 3.78
CA ILE A 200 17.16 9.13 2.98
C ILE A 200 16.86 10.43 3.74
N LEU A 201 16.60 10.35 5.05
CA LEU A 201 16.38 11.54 5.87
C LEU A 201 17.62 12.46 5.84
N ALA A 202 18.81 11.90 6.05
CA ALA A 202 20.07 12.64 6.01
C ALA A 202 20.34 13.24 4.62
N LYS A 203 20.08 12.49 3.54
CA LYS A 203 20.19 12.96 2.14
C LYS A 203 19.34 14.21 1.89
N HIS A 204 18.16 14.29 2.49
CA HIS A 204 17.25 15.43 2.33
C HIS A 204 17.52 16.58 3.30
N VAL A 205 18.22 16.35 4.41
CA VAL A 205 18.64 17.39 5.36
C VAL A 205 19.92 18.07 4.87
N ILE A 206 20.92 17.29 4.45
CA ILE A 206 22.23 17.79 4.02
C ILE A 206 22.15 18.12 2.52
N PRO A 207 22.23 19.40 2.11
CA PRO A 207 22.25 19.75 0.69
C PRO A 207 23.56 19.27 0.06
N GLY A 208 23.46 18.58 -1.07
CA GLY A 208 24.62 18.09 -1.83
C GLY A 208 24.35 18.04 -3.34
N SER A 209 25.32 17.55 -4.11
CA SER A 209 25.22 17.40 -5.57
C SER A 209 24.13 16.42 -6.02
N TRP A 210 23.68 15.53 -5.12
CA TRP A 210 22.60 14.57 -5.34
C TRP A 210 21.18 15.17 -5.29
N MET A 211 21.05 16.44 -4.90
CA MET A 211 19.78 17.11 -4.67
C MET A 211 19.44 18.05 -5.83
N ASP A 212 18.21 17.95 -6.34
CA ASP A 212 17.74 18.85 -7.41
C ASP A 212 17.71 20.30 -6.91
N LYS A 213 17.93 21.27 -7.82
CA LYS A 213 17.94 22.70 -7.47
C LYS A 213 16.61 23.11 -6.84
N LYS A 214 15.50 22.64 -7.42
CA LYS A 214 14.13 22.86 -6.93
C LYS A 214 13.92 22.32 -5.51
N GLU A 215 14.44 21.13 -5.24
CA GLU A 215 14.37 20.51 -3.92
C GLU A 215 15.13 21.34 -2.89
N ARG A 216 16.34 21.79 -3.25
CA ARG A 216 17.20 22.59 -2.38
C ARG A 216 16.53 23.90 -1.96
N GLU A 217 15.81 24.54 -2.88
CA GLU A 217 15.11 25.81 -2.68
C GLU A 217 13.92 25.75 -1.70
N LEU A 218 13.40 24.56 -1.36
CA LEU A 218 12.33 24.42 -0.35
C LEU A 218 12.75 24.85 1.06
N GLY A 219 14.06 24.86 1.34
CA GLY A 219 14.62 25.02 2.67
C GLY A 219 14.68 23.70 3.45
N ILE A 220 15.57 23.66 4.44
CA ILE A 220 15.88 22.44 5.22
C ILE A 220 14.67 22.00 6.04
N TYR A 221 14.00 22.95 6.70
CA TYR A 221 12.85 22.67 7.57
C TYR A 221 11.71 21.93 6.83
N VAL A 222 11.33 22.40 5.64
CA VAL A 222 10.25 21.77 4.87
C VAL A 222 10.65 20.39 4.37
N ARG A 223 11.89 20.23 3.90
CA ARG A 223 12.42 18.92 3.49
C ARG A 223 12.41 17.93 4.66
N LEU A 224 12.91 18.33 5.82
CA LEU A 224 12.95 17.51 7.02
C LEU A 224 11.54 17.09 7.45
N ILE A 225 10.61 18.04 7.57
CA ILE A 225 9.23 17.76 7.98
C ILE A 225 8.53 16.85 6.97
N ALA A 226 8.68 17.10 5.67
CA ALA A 226 8.06 16.27 4.64
C ALA A 226 8.57 14.82 4.66
N GLN A 227 9.89 14.63 4.85
CA GLN A 227 10.46 13.28 4.92
C GLN A 227 10.15 12.58 6.24
N LEU A 228 10.11 13.33 7.35
CA LEU A 228 9.74 12.82 8.67
C LEU A 228 8.27 12.40 8.70
N LYS A 229 7.34 13.20 8.18
CA LYS A 229 5.90 12.83 8.06
C LYS A 229 5.69 11.48 7.37
N ARG A 230 6.53 11.16 6.39
CA ARG A 230 6.45 9.89 5.66
C ARG A 230 7.08 8.70 6.38
N ARG A 231 8.15 8.92 7.14
CA ARG A 231 9.00 7.84 7.69
C ARG A 231 8.95 7.70 9.19
N TRP A 232 8.35 8.63 9.91
CA TRP A 232 8.36 8.62 11.38
C TRP A 232 7.84 7.30 11.92
N VAL A 233 6.73 6.76 11.40
CA VAL A 233 6.20 5.48 11.88
C VAL A 233 7.22 4.35 11.75
N GLU A 234 7.94 4.27 10.63
CA GLU A 234 8.93 3.22 10.40
C GLU A 234 10.17 3.44 11.30
N ILE A 235 10.67 4.68 11.40
CA ILE A 235 11.84 5.01 12.24
C ILE A 235 11.56 4.78 13.72
N PHE A 236 10.45 5.32 14.22
CA PHE A 236 10.03 5.20 15.62
C PHE A 236 9.64 3.77 15.99
N ASN A 237 9.24 2.94 15.02
CA ASN A 237 9.06 1.51 15.24
C ASN A 237 10.42 0.78 15.27
N ASP A 238 11.35 1.09 14.37
CA ASP A 238 12.56 0.28 14.20
C ASP A 238 13.58 0.51 15.31
N ILE A 239 13.73 1.74 15.79
CA ILE A 239 14.70 2.08 16.85
C ILE A 239 14.49 1.24 18.12
N PRO A 240 13.28 1.23 18.72
CA PRO A 240 13.04 0.46 19.95
C PRO A 240 13.25 -1.04 19.77
N TRP A 241 12.83 -1.60 18.63
CA TRP A 241 12.97 -3.03 18.40
C TRP A 241 14.41 -3.48 18.07
N ILE A 242 15.21 -2.63 17.43
CA ILE A 242 16.65 -2.87 17.29
C ILE A 242 17.32 -2.79 18.65
N PHE A 243 17.01 -1.75 19.44
CA PHE A 243 17.52 -1.61 20.79
C PHE A 243 17.16 -2.83 21.65
N ALA A 244 15.92 -3.31 21.57
CA ALA A 244 15.48 -4.53 22.23
C ALA A 244 16.29 -5.76 21.80
N GLY A 245 16.56 -5.90 20.49
CA GLY A 245 17.39 -6.98 19.94
C GLY A 245 18.83 -6.93 20.45
N VAL A 246 19.47 -5.76 20.38
CA VAL A 246 20.86 -5.55 20.85
C VAL A 246 20.98 -5.81 22.34
N VAL A 247 20.08 -5.27 23.16
CA VAL A 247 20.13 -5.49 24.61
C VAL A 247 19.92 -6.97 24.95
N ASN A 248 18.99 -7.67 24.29
CA ASN A 248 18.80 -9.11 24.50
C ASN A 248 20.00 -9.94 24.05
N LEU A 249 20.73 -9.53 22.99
CA LEU A 249 21.96 -10.17 22.54
C LEU A 249 23.14 -9.93 23.50
N CYS A 250 23.32 -8.69 23.96
CA CYS A 250 24.53 -8.29 24.70
C CYS A 250 24.41 -8.47 26.21
N VAL A 251 23.23 -8.25 26.79
CA VAL A 251 23.07 -8.10 28.24
C VAL A 251 22.53 -9.37 28.90
N ALA A 252 22.18 -10.41 28.14
CA ALA A 252 21.61 -11.66 28.66
C ALA A 252 20.61 -11.38 29.80
N LEU A 253 19.64 -10.50 29.54
CA LEU A 253 18.77 -9.83 30.55
C LEU A 253 18.05 -10.76 31.54
N GLY A 254 18.14 -12.08 31.37
CA GLY A 254 17.69 -13.08 32.33
C GLY A 254 16.28 -12.81 32.79
N ARG A 255 16.12 -12.62 34.11
CA ARG A 255 14.82 -12.38 34.77
C ARG A 255 14.17 -11.02 34.42
N ILE A 256 14.93 -10.06 33.88
CA ILE A 256 14.43 -8.72 33.55
C ILE A 256 13.83 -8.66 32.13
N SER A 257 14.22 -9.59 31.25
CA SER A 257 13.78 -9.61 29.84
C SER A 257 12.25 -9.52 29.66
N PRO A 258 11.39 -10.20 30.46
CA PRO A 258 9.94 -10.10 30.32
C PRO A 258 9.40 -8.68 30.55
N TYR A 259 9.92 -7.97 31.56
CA TYR A 259 9.51 -6.59 31.87
C TYR A 259 9.96 -5.61 30.77
N PHE A 260 11.16 -5.82 30.26
CA PHE A 260 11.69 -5.03 29.15
C PHE A 260 10.89 -5.26 27.86
N ASN A 261 10.51 -6.50 27.56
CA ASN A 261 9.63 -6.80 26.44
C ASN A 261 8.26 -6.13 26.60
N LEU A 262 7.66 -6.19 27.80
CA LEU A 262 6.39 -5.54 28.09
C LEU A 262 6.44 -4.03 27.82
N PHE A 263 7.54 -3.36 28.20
CA PHE A 263 7.74 -1.95 27.90
C PHE A 263 7.61 -1.64 26.39
N PHE A 264 8.21 -2.47 25.51
CA PHE A 264 8.05 -2.27 24.06
C PHE A 264 6.64 -2.54 23.56
N PHE A 265 5.89 -3.47 24.16
CA PHE A 265 4.47 -3.63 23.82
C PHE A 265 3.64 -2.41 24.20
N VAL A 266 3.90 -1.81 25.36
CA VAL A 266 3.24 -0.55 25.76
C VAL A 266 3.63 0.58 24.83
N TYR A 267 4.90 0.66 24.44
CA TYR A 267 5.36 1.61 23.42
C TYR A 267 4.64 1.42 22.07
N ASP A 268 4.47 0.17 21.62
CA ASP A 268 3.74 -0.14 20.39
C ASP A 268 2.26 0.29 20.47
N ILE A 269 1.61 0.19 21.64
CA ILE A 269 0.25 0.74 21.84
C ILE A 269 0.27 2.25 21.63
N GLY A 270 1.20 2.95 22.29
CA GLY A 270 1.33 4.40 22.19
C GLY A 270 1.53 4.85 20.74
N THR A 271 2.46 4.23 20.02
CA THR A 271 2.72 4.56 18.61
C THR A 271 1.54 4.22 17.69
N ALA A 272 0.87 3.09 17.90
CA ALA A 272 -0.35 2.74 17.15
C ALA A 272 -1.50 3.72 17.41
N ALA A 273 -1.69 4.15 18.67
CA ALA A 273 -2.71 5.12 19.06
C ALA A 273 -2.43 6.51 18.48
N VAL A 274 -1.18 7.00 18.56
CA VAL A 274 -0.76 8.26 17.93
C VAL A 274 -0.99 8.21 16.43
N ARG A 275 -0.61 7.11 15.77
CA ARG A 275 -0.84 6.94 14.32
C ARG A 275 -2.33 6.95 13.97
N PHE A 276 -3.16 6.26 14.75
CA PHE A 276 -4.62 6.27 14.58
C PHE A 276 -5.17 7.69 14.72
N GLY A 277 -4.81 8.39 15.80
CA GLY A 277 -5.27 9.74 16.09
C GLY A 277 -4.87 10.76 15.03
N LEU A 278 -3.60 10.74 14.58
CA LEU A 278 -3.10 11.63 13.53
C LEU A 278 -3.82 11.42 12.19
N GLU A 279 -3.99 10.16 11.77
CA GLU A 279 -4.64 9.85 10.50
C GLU A 279 -6.13 10.18 10.52
N MET A 280 -6.84 9.84 11.61
CA MET A 280 -8.25 10.21 11.76
C MET A 280 -8.45 11.72 11.82
N SER A 281 -7.57 12.44 12.52
CA SER A 281 -7.59 13.90 12.57
C SER A 281 -7.36 14.51 11.18
N ARG A 282 -6.44 13.93 10.39
CA ARG A 282 -6.17 14.36 9.01
C ARG A 282 -7.41 14.18 8.13
N LEU A 283 -8.03 13.00 8.16
CA LEU A 283 -9.24 12.70 7.39
C LEU A 283 -10.44 13.57 7.82
N ASN A 284 -10.62 13.80 9.13
CA ASN A 284 -11.66 14.69 9.64
C ASN A 284 -11.46 16.15 9.19
N ARG A 285 -10.22 16.66 9.20
CA ARG A 285 -9.93 18.01 8.69
C ARG A 285 -10.21 18.10 7.19
N LEU A 286 -9.86 17.06 6.45
CA LEU A 286 -10.11 17.00 5.01
C LEU A 286 -11.62 17.01 4.74
N GLU A 287 -12.39 16.19 5.44
CA GLU A 287 -13.86 16.16 5.36
C GLU A 287 -14.50 17.52 5.64
N LYS A 288 -14.10 18.19 6.74
CA LYS A 288 -14.60 19.53 7.09
C LYS A 288 -14.33 20.55 5.98
N ARG A 289 -13.16 20.47 5.33
CA ARG A 289 -12.83 21.34 4.20
C ARG A 289 -13.76 21.11 2.99
N PHE A 290 -14.22 19.88 2.75
CA PHE A 290 -15.21 19.63 1.69
C PHE A 290 -16.62 20.04 2.06
N GLN A 291 -17.00 19.85 3.32
CA GLN A 291 -18.33 20.25 3.79
C GLN A 291 -18.55 21.76 3.68
N ALA A 292 -17.50 22.56 3.96
CA ALA A 292 -17.52 24.01 3.87
C ALA A 292 -17.57 24.59 2.44
N VAL A 293 -17.53 23.74 1.41
CA VAL A 293 -17.63 24.19 0.02
C VAL A 293 -19.11 24.16 -0.37
N ASP A 294 -19.72 25.34 -0.40
CA ASP A 294 -21.15 25.53 -0.72
C ASP A 294 -21.42 25.56 -2.23
N SER A 295 -20.39 25.69 -3.06
CA SER A 295 -20.50 25.75 -4.51
C SER A 295 -20.73 24.39 -5.19
N LEU A 296 -21.02 23.34 -4.43
CA LEU A 296 -21.22 21.99 -4.96
C LEU A 296 -22.71 21.73 -5.19
N ASP A 297 -23.07 21.17 -6.35
CA ASP A 297 -24.40 20.60 -6.52
C ASP A 297 -24.65 19.54 -5.43
N SER A 298 -25.84 19.56 -4.85
CA SER A 298 -26.26 18.72 -3.72
C SER A 298 -26.05 17.22 -4.01
N ARG A 299 -26.28 16.79 -5.25
CA ARG A 299 -26.13 15.39 -5.67
C ARG A 299 -24.65 14.96 -5.74
N ASP A 300 -23.79 15.80 -6.32
CA ASP A 300 -22.36 15.52 -6.41
C ASP A 300 -21.66 15.58 -5.05
N LYS A 301 -22.07 16.52 -4.19
CA LYS A 301 -21.62 16.60 -2.81
C LYS A 301 -21.93 15.31 -2.05
N THR A 302 -23.15 14.80 -2.21
CA THR A 302 -23.60 13.57 -1.53
C THR A 302 -22.84 12.33 -2.02
N SER A 303 -22.64 12.18 -3.33
CA SER A 303 -21.93 11.03 -3.89
C SER A 303 -20.46 11.01 -3.46
N PHE A 304 -19.76 12.14 -3.55
CA PHE A 304 -18.36 12.24 -3.11
C PHE A 304 -18.23 12.00 -1.59
N GLN A 305 -19.13 12.55 -0.78
CA GLN A 305 -19.15 12.32 0.66
C GLN A 305 -19.36 10.84 1.01
N ALA A 306 -20.21 10.12 0.27
CA ALA A 306 -20.38 8.68 0.46
C ALA A 306 -19.08 7.91 0.20
N TYR A 307 -18.38 8.22 -0.90
CA TYR A 307 -17.09 7.60 -1.22
C TYR A 307 -15.99 7.95 -0.20
N PHE A 308 -15.95 9.20 0.24
CA PHE A 308 -15.01 9.66 1.26
C PHE A 308 -15.28 8.98 2.61
N ALA A 309 -16.55 8.87 3.02
CA ALA A 309 -16.96 8.19 4.25
C ALA A 309 -16.58 6.70 4.20
N GLN A 310 -16.74 6.05 3.04
CA GLN A 310 -16.31 4.67 2.85
C GLN A 310 -14.78 4.52 2.97
N HIS A 311 -14.00 5.42 2.37
CA HIS A 311 -12.54 5.44 2.51
C HIS A 311 -12.11 5.66 3.97
N LYS A 312 -12.73 6.62 4.65
CA LYS A 312 -12.49 6.93 6.06
C LYS A 312 -12.80 5.73 6.96
N ARG A 313 -13.93 5.05 6.74
CA ARG A 313 -14.31 3.84 7.49
C ARG A 313 -13.31 2.71 7.27
N PHE A 314 -12.85 2.51 6.03
CA PHE A 314 -11.82 1.52 5.71
C PHE A 314 -10.52 1.80 6.47
N GLU A 315 -10.03 3.05 6.44
CA GLU A 315 -8.80 3.45 7.13
C GLU A 315 -8.93 3.34 8.66
N ALA A 316 -10.07 3.75 9.22
CA ALA A 316 -10.39 3.59 10.63
C ALA A 316 -10.40 2.11 11.05
N MET A 317 -11.03 1.23 10.27
CA MET A 317 -11.03 -0.21 10.55
C MET A 317 -9.62 -0.81 10.47
N ARG A 318 -8.83 -0.44 9.45
CA ARG A 318 -7.47 -0.98 9.28
C ARG A 318 -6.56 -0.62 10.45
N LEU A 319 -6.57 0.65 10.83
CA LEU A 319 -5.77 1.15 11.95
C LEU A 319 -6.33 0.66 13.29
N GLY A 320 -7.65 0.58 13.43
CA GLY A 320 -8.32 0.04 14.61
C GLY A 320 -7.99 -1.43 14.87
N ILE A 321 -8.04 -2.29 13.85
CA ILE A 321 -7.62 -3.71 13.97
C ILE A 321 -6.16 -3.79 14.43
N THR A 322 -5.29 -2.95 13.88
CA THR A 322 -3.87 -2.93 14.27
C THR A 322 -3.70 -2.53 15.74
N LEU A 323 -4.36 -1.45 16.17
CA LEU A 323 -4.33 -0.97 17.55
C LEU A 323 -4.89 -2.01 18.53
N THR A 324 -6.08 -2.56 18.24
CA THR A 324 -6.71 -3.59 19.08
C THR A 324 -5.85 -4.83 19.19
N ASN A 325 -5.24 -5.28 18.09
CA ASN A 325 -4.31 -6.40 18.12
C ASN A 325 -3.10 -6.11 19.02
N THR A 326 -2.50 -4.92 18.93
CA THR A 326 -1.38 -4.55 19.80
C THR A 326 -1.77 -4.50 21.28
N ILE A 327 -2.96 -4.01 21.61
CA ILE A 327 -3.48 -3.99 22.99
C ILE A 327 -3.66 -5.42 23.52
N ILE A 328 -4.28 -6.31 22.73
CA ILE A 328 -4.49 -7.72 23.11
C ILE A 328 -3.13 -8.43 23.30
N LEU A 329 -2.15 -8.15 22.42
CA LEU A 329 -0.81 -8.70 22.55
C LEU A 329 -0.11 -8.21 23.83
N ALA A 330 -0.21 -6.93 24.16
CA ALA A 330 0.34 -6.40 25.40
C ALA A 330 -0.32 -7.04 26.63
N PHE A 331 -1.64 -7.19 26.61
CA PHE A 331 -2.39 -7.87 27.67
C PHE A 331 -1.94 -9.33 27.85
N ALA A 332 -1.77 -10.08 26.76
CA ALA A 332 -1.21 -11.43 26.82
C ALA A 332 0.22 -11.43 27.42
N MET A 333 1.05 -10.43 27.12
CA MET A 333 2.38 -10.32 27.72
C MET A 333 2.34 -9.99 29.22
N VAL A 334 1.37 -9.19 29.67
CA VAL A 334 1.16 -8.95 31.11
C VAL A 334 0.83 -10.26 31.81
N MET A 335 -0.11 -11.05 31.27
CA MET A 335 -0.47 -12.36 31.83
C MET A 335 0.69 -13.37 31.84
N ALA A 336 1.63 -13.23 30.91
CA ALA A 336 2.82 -14.07 30.83
C ALA A 336 3.97 -13.62 31.75
N LEU A 337 3.81 -12.54 32.53
CA LEU A 337 4.85 -12.14 33.48
C LEU A 337 5.00 -13.19 34.60
N PRO A 338 6.22 -13.40 35.12
CA PRO A 338 6.46 -14.36 36.20
C PRO A 338 5.58 -14.13 37.44
N VAL A 339 5.23 -12.88 37.76
CA VAL A 339 4.37 -12.55 38.91
C VAL A 339 2.95 -13.13 38.79
N PHE A 340 2.45 -13.35 37.57
CA PHE A 340 1.14 -13.94 37.32
C PHE A 340 1.23 -15.45 37.02
N ALA A 341 2.43 -16.01 36.93
CA ALA A 341 2.67 -17.44 36.71
C ALA A 341 2.53 -18.30 37.98
N ILE A 342 1.84 -17.79 39.02
CA ILE A 342 1.51 -18.53 40.25
C ILE A 342 0.64 -19.75 39.93
N SER A 343 -0.21 -19.63 38.90
CA SER A 343 -0.98 -20.74 38.35
C SER A 343 -0.57 -20.99 36.90
N PRO A 344 -0.31 -22.26 36.52
CA PRO A 344 0.14 -22.57 35.17
C PRO A 344 -0.96 -22.36 34.10
N TRP A 345 -2.22 -22.19 34.53
CA TRP A 345 -3.35 -21.85 33.66
C TRP A 345 -3.30 -20.42 33.12
N VAL A 346 -2.68 -19.48 33.85
CA VAL A 346 -2.62 -18.07 33.43
C VAL A 346 -1.70 -17.89 32.21
N PRO A 347 -0.45 -18.40 32.20
CA PRO A 347 0.38 -18.41 31.01
C PRO A 347 -0.24 -19.18 29.83
N LEU A 348 -0.96 -20.27 30.09
CA LEU A 348 -1.67 -21.01 29.04
C LEU A 348 -2.77 -20.16 28.38
N ALA A 349 -3.59 -19.49 29.19
CA ALA A 349 -4.59 -18.56 28.67
C ALA A 349 -3.94 -17.43 27.86
N ALA A 350 -2.80 -16.90 28.34
CA ALA A 350 -2.02 -15.91 27.61
C ALA A 350 -1.56 -16.42 26.24
N ALA A 351 -1.06 -17.66 26.17
CA ALA A 351 -0.64 -18.30 24.92
C ALA A 351 -1.80 -18.48 23.93
N ILE A 352 -2.98 -18.87 24.42
CA ILE A 352 -4.20 -18.99 23.60
C ILE A 352 -4.63 -17.61 23.06
N ILE A 353 -4.60 -16.56 23.89
CA ILE A 353 -4.91 -15.18 23.47
C ILE A 353 -3.88 -14.70 22.42
N LEU A 354 -2.59 -14.99 22.63
CA LEU A 354 -1.52 -14.63 21.71
C LEU A 354 -1.71 -15.29 20.33
N LEU A 355 -2.02 -16.58 20.30
CA LEU A 355 -2.23 -17.33 19.05
C LEU A 355 -3.51 -16.89 18.34
N SER A 356 -4.63 -16.80 19.08
CA SER A 356 -5.92 -16.39 18.54
C SER A 356 -5.90 -14.95 17.99
N SER A 357 -5.27 -14.01 18.70
CA SER A 357 -5.13 -12.63 18.22
C SER A 357 -4.28 -12.54 16.95
N THR A 358 -3.24 -13.38 16.84
CA THR A 358 -2.39 -13.45 15.64
C THR A 358 -3.13 -13.93 14.42
N VAL A 359 -3.86 -15.04 14.54
CA VAL A 359 -4.65 -15.60 13.44
C VAL A 359 -5.83 -14.68 13.11
N GLY A 360 -6.53 -14.20 14.14
CA GLY A 360 -7.68 -13.30 14.01
C GLY A 360 -7.32 -11.99 13.32
N SER A 361 -6.23 -11.33 13.72
CA SER A 361 -5.76 -10.09 13.09
C SER A 361 -5.32 -10.31 11.64
N TYR A 362 -4.64 -11.42 11.34
CA TYR A 362 -4.27 -11.77 9.97
C TYR A 362 -5.50 -11.95 9.08
N ILE A 363 -6.48 -12.75 9.53
CA ILE A 363 -7.73 -12.97 8.78
C ILE A 363 -8.50 -11.66 8.64
N ALA A 364 -8.64 -10.89 9.72
CA ALA A 364 -9.35 -9.61 9.70
C ALA A 364 -8.72 -8.62 8.70
N LEU A 365 -7.39 -8.53 8.66
CA LEU A 365 -6.68 -7.69 7.69
C LEU A 365 -6.82 -8.22 6.26
N GLN A 366 -6.79 -9.53 6.04
CA GLN A 366 -7.01 -10.11 4.71
C GLN A 366 -8.44 -9.87 4.21
N VAL A 367 -9.44 -10.05 5.08
CA VAL A 367 -10.85 -9.74 4.77
C VAL A 367 -11.02 -8.26 4.48
N LEU A 368 -10.37 -7.40 5.28
CA LEU A 368 -10.42 -5.97 5.07
C LEU A 368 -9.72 -5.56 3.77
N GLU A 369 -8.55 -6.10 3.45
CA GLU A 369 -7.85 -5.84 2.18
C GLU A 369 -8.63 -6.37 0.96
N LYS A 370 -9.42 -7.44 1.10
CA LYS A 370 -10.37 -7.86 0.06
C LYS A 370 -11.50 -6.85 -0.14
N LYS A 371 -11.96 -6.22 0.96
CA LYS A 371 -12.93 -5.11 0.95
C LYS A 371 -12.30 -3.77 0.60
N ARG A 372 -10.96 -3.69 0.56
CA ARG A 372 -10.26 -2.48 0.14
C ARG A 372 -10.81 -2.13 -1.21
N LEU A 373 -11.25 -0.89 -1.30
CA LEU A 373 -11.71 -0.27 -2.52
C LEU A 373 -10.61 -0.48 -3.55
N LYS A 374 -10.78 -1.51 -4.40
CA LYS A 374 -9.82 -1.78 -5.45
C LYS A 374 -9.90 -0.55 -6.35
N ARG A 375 -8.82 0.25 -6.38
CA ARG A 375 -8.60 1.20 -7.48
C ARG A 375 -8.80 0.37 -8.75
N GLY A 376 -9.87 0.62 -9.49
CA GLY A 376 -10.46 -0.39 -10.37
C GLY A 376 -9.44 -1.16 -11.20
N PRO A 377 -9.24 -2.48 -11.00
CA PRO A 377 -8.41 -3.27 -11.89
C PRO A 377 -8.97 -3.26 -13.33
N THR A 378 -10.23 -2.87 -13.53
CA THR A 378 -10.90 -2.82 -14.83
C THR A 378 -10.52 -1.64 -15.71
N LEU A 379 -10.10 -0.49 -15.15
CA LEU A 379 -9.54 0.62 -15.95
C LEU A 379 -8.06 0.41 -16.28
N PHE A 380 -7.31 -0.18 -15.34
CA PHE A 380 -5.85 -0.25 -15.40
C PHE A 380 -5.29 -1.60 -15.90
N ASN A 381 -6.14 -2.60 -16.12
CA ASN A 381 -5.82 -3.83 -16.87
C ASN A 381 -6.39 -3.79 -18.31
N MET A 382 -6.93 -2.66 -18.79
CA MET A 382 -7.21 -2.57 -20.22
C MET A 382 -5.89 -2.71 -20.97
N PRO A 383 -5.77 -3.63 -21.94
CA PRO A 383 -4.58 -3.72 -22.76
C PRO A 383 -4.34 -2.34 -23.38
N SER A 384 -3.12 -1.81 -23.23
CA SER A 384 -2.73 -0.46 -23.73
C SER A 384 -2.85 -0.29 -25.25
N LYS A 385 -3.28 -1.34 -25.95
CA LYS A 385 -3.65 -1.36 -27.36
C LYS A 385 -5.17 -1.47 -27.45
N MET A 386 -5.88 -0.35 -27.33
CA MET A 386 -7.14 -0.26 -28.07
C MET A 386 -6.78 -0.26 -29.56
N PRO A 387 -7.44 -1.08 -30.40
CA PRO A 387 -7.21 -1.03 -31.84
C PRO A 387 -7.52 0.40 -32.30
N ALA A 388 -6.55 1.02 -32.99
CA ALA A 388 -6.72 2.34 -33.55
C ALA A 388 -7.99 2.34 -34.42
N LYS A 389 -8.91 3.26 -34.14
CA LYS A 389 -10.21 3.38 -34.82
C LYS A 389 -10.12 3.71 -36.33
N ASN A 390 -8.92 3.75 -36.90
CA ASN A 390 -8.64 4.06 -38.30
C ASN A 390 -8.17 2.85 -39.13
N GLN A 391 -8.31 1.62 -38.63
CA GLN A 391 -8.23 0.42 -39.49
C GLN A 391 -9.63 -0.13 -39.77
N ILE A 392 -10.41 0.64 -40.52
CA ILE A 392 -11.41 0.04 -41.41
C ILE A 392 -10.59 -0.47 -42.61
N PRO A 393 -10.46 -1.79 -42.84
CA PRO A 393 -9.83 -2.25 -44.05
C PRO A 393 -10.71 -1.83 -45.22
N SER A 394 -10.17 -0.98 -46.09
CA SER A 394 -10.70 -0.53 -47.38
C SER A 394 -10.80 -1.67 -48.42
N ARG A 395 -11.15 -2.88 -47.99
CA ARG A 395 -11.30 -4.07 -48.84
C ARG A 395 -12.70 -4.29 -49.41
N LEU A 396 -13.62 -3.34 -49.24
CA LEU A 396 -14.98 -3.41 -49.81
C LEU A 396 -15.23 -2.41 -50.96
N ALA A 397 -14.20 -1.70 -51.42
CA ALA A 397 -14.31 -0.77 -52.56
C ALA A 397 -13.56 -1.24 -53.83
N ALA A 398 -13.08 -2.50 -53.86
CA ALA A 398 -12.32 -3.04 -54.99
C ALA A 398 -12.83 -4.42 -55.47
N ALA A 399 -14.11 -4.71 -55.24
CA ALA A 399 -14.74 -5.98 -55.64
C ALA A 399 -15.68 -5.86 -56.86
N ASP A 400 -15.79 -4.67 -57.48
CA ASP A 400 -16.52 -4.45 -58.73
C ASP A 400 -15.57 -4.08 -59.88
N ALA A 401 -14.51 -4.87 -60.06
CA ALA A 401 -13.77 -4.85 -61.31
C ALA A 401 -13.02 -6.18 -61.51
N VAL A 402 -13.20 -6.74 -62.71
CA VAL A 402 -12.40 -7.80 -63.33
C VAL A 402 -12.83 -9.24 -63.02
N ASN A 403 -13.93 -9.61 -63.69
CA ASN A 403 -14.06 -10.91 -64.35
C ASN A 403 -12.97 -11.01 -65.43
N THR A 404 -12.11 -12.04 -65.43
CA THR A 404 -11.76 -12.89 -66.60
C THR A 404 -10.56 -13.84 -66.34
N ALA A 405 -10.82 -15.15 -66.54
CA ALA A 405 -9.89 -16.20 -66.99
C ALA A 405 -8.97 -16.89 -65.93
N PRO A 406 -8.42 -18.10 -66.22
CA PRO A 406 -8.86 -19.32 -65.54
C PRO A 406 -7.75 -20.13 -64.82
N ILE A 407 -8.22 -20.96 -63.88
CA ILE A 407 -7.73 -22.28 -63.41
C ILE A 407 -6.26 -22.64 -63.68
N THR A 408 -5.50 -22.85 -62.59
CA THR A 408 -4.53 -23.96 -62.47
C THR A 408 -4.47 -24.42 -61.00
N LEU A 409 -4.82 -25.70 -60.76
CA LEU A 409 -4.56 -26.42 -59.51
C LEU A 409 -3.17 -27.07 -59.59
N PRO A 410 -2.43 -27.14 -58.47
CA PRO A 410 -2.01 -28.48 -58.06
C PRO A 410 -2.00 -28.73 -56.53
N ARG A 411 -2.62 -29.87 -56.18
CA ARG A 411 -2.00 -31.05 -55.52
C ARG A 411 -1.47 -30.94 -54.07
N LYS A 412 -2.31 -31.44 -53.16
CA LYS A 412 -2.06 -32.33 -51.99
C LYS A 412 -0.63 -32.40 -51.38
N ARG A 413 -0.56 -32.21 -50.05
CA ARG A 413 -0.08 -33.25 -49.11
C ARG A 413 -0.66 -33.03 -47.71
N HIS A 414 -1.53 -33.96 -47.30
CA HIS A 414 -1.93 -34.18 -45.91
C HIS A 414 -0.92 -35.13 -45.26
N THR A 415 -0.46 -34.79 -44.06
CA THR A 415 0.04 -35.78 -43.10
C THR A 415 -0.80 -35.68 -41.83
N LEU A 416 -1.46 -36.80 -41.55
CA LEU A 416 -2.26 -37.10 -40.38
C LEU A 416 -1.35 -37.30 -39.15
N ARG A 417 -1.81 -36.85 -37.99
CA ARG A 417 -1.56 -37.53 -36.71
C ARG A 417 -2.85 -37.56 -35.91
N HIS A 418 -3.25 -38.78 -35.56
CA HIS A 418 -4.45 -39.13 -34.80
C HIS A 418 -4.25 -38.92 -33.28
N PRO A 419 -5.36 -38.95 -32.52
CA PRO A 419 -5.47 -38.54 -31.12
C PRO A 419 -5.38 -39.75 -30.16
N GLU A 420 -5.17 -39.49 -28.87
CA GLU A 420 -5.54 -40.42 -27.81
C GLU A 420 -6.43 -39.75 -26.77
N ALA A 421 -7.28 -40.61 -26.20
CA ALA A 421 -8.59 -40.38 -25.64
C ALA A 421 -8.56 -40.36 -24.09
N PRO A 422 -9.72 -40.20 -23.41
CA PRO A 422 -9.84 -39.92 -21.98
C PRO A 422 -10.10 -41.19 -21.14
N CYS A 423 -9.91 -41.08 -19.82
CA CYS A 423 -10.41 -42.07 -18.86
C CYS A 423 -11.34 -41.40 -17.83
N ALA A 424 -12.52 -42.01 -17.70
CA ALA A 424 -13.56 -41.74 -16.74
C ALA A 424 -13.48 -42.70 -15.54
N GLU A 425 -14.12 -42.28 -14.45
CA GLU A 425 -14.88 -43.03 -13.42
C GLU A 425 -14.33 -44.31 -12.76
N GLY A 426 -14.47 -44.32 -11.42
CA GLY A 426 -14.44 -45.56 -10.62
C GLY A 426 -14.46 -45.31 -9.11
N SER A 427 -15.64 -45.34 -8.49
CA SER A 427 -15.81 -45.78 -7.08
C SER A 427 -16.12 -47.31 -7.11
N PRO A 428 -15.75 -48.12 -6.10
CA PRO A 428 -16.63 -48.31 -4.93
C PRO A 428 -15.97 -48.73 -3.58
N ILE A 429 -16.69 -48.44 -2.49
CA ILE A 429 -17.00 -49.24 -1.27
C ILE A 429 -15.99 -50.30 -0.76
N SER A 430 -15.55 -50.20 0.51
CA SER A 430 -15.74 -51.27 1.54
C SER A 430 -15.22 -50.91 2.96
N ARG A 431 -15.95 -51.46 3.94
CA ARG A 431 -15.72 -51.68 5.39
C ARG A 431 -14.30 -52.24 5.69
N THR A 432 -13.67 -52.24 6.88
CA THR A 432 -14.10 -52.56 8.27
C THR A 432 -12.89 -52.41 9.24
N SER A 433 -13.19 -52.23 10.54
CA SER A 433 -12.47 -52.68 11.76
C SER A 433 -11.01 -52.30 12.04
N GLY A 434 -10.81 -51.75 13.25
CA GLY A 434 -9.53 -51.53 13.93
C GLY A 434 -9.70 -50.53 15.06
#